data_AF-A0A8S8YI48-F1
#
_entry.id   AF-A0A8S8YI48-F1
#
_cell.length_a   1.000
_cell.length_b   1.000
_cell.length_c   1.000
_cell.angle_alpha   90.00
_cell.angle_beta   90.00
_cell.angle_gamma   90.00
#
_symmetry.space_group_name_H-M   'P 1'
#
loop_
_entity.id
_entity.type
_entity.pdbx_description
1 polymer ?
#
loop_
_entity_poly.entity_id
_entity_poly.type
_entity_poly.pdbx_seq_one_letter_code
_entity_poly.pdbx_strand_id
1 'polypeptide(L)'
;MESNGLLEGQQRTLSERALKRGELALGTLGSGNHFLELQVVDQILDPEAAKAFGLRKGQVTAMIHTGSRGLGHQVCSDHVDALERHYKKSSAGWHAEKWNITLPDRQLASAPFHSKEGQAYFEAMQAAGNYAFANRGALTQRLRDALRAHLGTDGDLEVIYDVSHNIAKVEQHVIHGTNCNCCVHRKGATRALGGDHGELASKFSGIGQPVLVPGDMGTASYVLAGPTSGSNDAFASSCHGAGRKMSRSEARRQIDSKSLQEKLAADGIAIYANTPNVLAEEAPDAYKDVDEVIRLTSEANLARPVARMRPFCVIKG
;
A
#
# COMPACT_ATOMS: atom_id res chain seq x y z
N MET A 1 -13.84 1.09 -1.73
CA MET A 1 -12.56 1.60 -1.19
C MET A 1 -12.52 1.26 0.29
N GLU A 2 -11.34 0.99 0.84
CA GLU A 2 -11.14 0.87 2.28
C GLU A 2 -11.66 2.11 3.01
N SER A 3 -12.38 1.93 4.13
CA SER A 3 -12.96 3.02 4.93
C SER A 3 -13.77 4.04 4.11
N ASN A 4 -14.38 3.62 3.00
CA ASN A 4 -15.09 4.51 2.06
C ASN A 4 -14.23 5.69 1.54
N GLY A 5 -12.89 5.57 1.58
CA GLY A 5 -11.96 6.63 1.18
C GLY A 5 -11.85 7.79 2.18
N LEU A 6 -12.33 7.62 3.42
CA LEU A 6 -12.29 8.64 4.46
C LEU A 6 -11.97 8.04 5.83
N LEU A 7 -10.90 8.55 6.44
CA LEU A 7 -10.54 8.31 7.84
C LEU A 7 -11.12 9.43 8.69
N GLU A 8 -11.91 9.06 9.69
CA GLU A 8 -12.60 9.95 10.62
C GLU A 8 -11.60 10.56 11.62
N GLY A 9 -11.01 11.71 11.25
CA GLY A 9 -10.17 12.53 12.13
C GLY A 9 -10.87 13.84 12.49
N GLN A 10 -10.84 14.22 13.77
CA GLN A 10 -11.53 15.40 14.30
C GLN A 10 -10.71 16.69 14.13
N GLN A 11 -9.39 16.62 14.24
CA GLN A 11 -8.48 17.75 14.04
C GLN A 11 -7.52 17.50 12.87
N ARG A 12 -7.36 18.50 12.00
CA ARG A 12 -6.50 18.42 10.80
C ARG A 12 -5.23 19.26 10.96
N THR A 13 -4.72 19.36 12.18
CA THR A 13 -3.61 20.24 12.50
C THR A 13 -2.31 19.65 11.97
N LEU A 14 -1.98 19.98 10.73
CA LEU A 14 -0.73 19.62 10.08
C LEU A 14 0.25 20.79 10.14
N SER A 15 1.55 20.52 10.15
CA SER A 15 2.55 21.58 10.05
C SER A 15 2.44 22.32 8.71
N GLU A 16 2.76 23.62 8.70
CA GLU A 16 2.82 24.41 7.46
C GLU A 16 3.74 23.77 6.41
N ARG A 17 4.84 23.15 6.88
CA ARG A 17 5.77 22.41 6.02
C ARG A 17 5.11 21.20 5.37
N ALA A 18 4.28 20.44 6.10
CA ALA A 18 3.57 19.29 5.56
C ALA A 18 2.54 19.73 4.50
N LEU A 19 1.79 20.80 4.78
CA LEU A 19 0.82 21.39 3.85
C LEU A 19 1.47 21.86 2.56
N LYS A 20 2.53 22.68 2.65
CA LYS A 20 3.26 23.19 1.48
C LYS A 20 3.84 22.07 0.60
N ARG A 21 4.32 20.99 1.21
CA ARG A 21 4.81 19.81 0.47
C ARG A 21 3.69 19.00 -0.16
N GLY A 22 2.50 19.00 0.43
CA GLY A 22 1.30 18.35 -0.11
C GLY A 22 0.71 19.12 -1.30
N GLU A 23 0.52 20.42 -1.18
CA GLU A 23 -0.11 21.26 -2.22
C GLU A 23 0.55 21.09 -3.60
N LEU A 24 1.88 20.99 -3.63
CA LEU A 24 2.65 20.84 -4.86
C LEU A 24 2.62 19.43 -5.47
N ALA A 25 2.08 18.43 -4.76
CA ALA A 25 2.21 17.02 -5.11
C ALA A 25 0.88 16.28 -5.32
N LEU A 26 -0.27 16.96 -5.19
CA LEU A 26 -1.57 16.32 -5.34
C LEU A 26 -1.82 15.91 -6.80
N GLY A 27 -2.33 14.68 -7.00
CA GLY A 27 -2.54 14.10 -8.32
C GLY A 27 -1.24 13.67 -9.02
N THR A 28 -0.21 13.28 -8.26
CA THR A 28 1.09 12.82 -8.80
C THR A 28 1.47 11.45 -8.26
N LEU A 29 2.20 10.66 -9.06
CA LEU A 29 2.74 9.35 -8.66
C LEU A 29 3.87 9.50 -7.64
N GLY A 30 4.89 10.27 -8.03
CA GLY A 30 6.16 10.38 -7.32
C GLY A 30 7.16 9.29 -7.60
N SER A 31 8.26 9.34 -6.84
CA SER A 31 9.42 8.46 -6.97
C SER A 31 9.32 7.19 -6.11
N GLY A 32 10.34 6.34 -6.25
CA GLY A 32 10.49 5.07 -5.53
C GLY A 32 9.71 3.95 -6.20
N ASN A 33 9.11 3.08 -5.39
CA ASN A 33 8.27 1.99 -5.87
C ASN A 33 6.87 2.46 -6.35
N HIS A 34 6.63 3.77 -6.44
CA HIS A 34 5.39 4.31 -7.00
C HIS A 34 5.32 4.15 -8.52
N PHE A 35 4.13 3.85 -9.02
CA PHE A 35 3.86 3.65 -10.45
C PHE A 35 2.36 3.72 -10.78
N LEU A 36 2.07 3.90 -12.07
CA LEU A 36 0.84 3.47 -12.70
C LEU A 36 1.20 2.34 -13.66
N GLU A 37 0.53 1.20 -13.55
CA GLU A 37 0.79 0.04 -14.39
C GLU A 37 -0.49 -0.38 -15.12
N LEU A 38 -0.40 -0.56 -16.44
CA LEU A 38 -1.42 -1.24 -17.22
C LEU A 38 -1.06 -2.71 -17.35
N GLN A 39 -2.04 -3.55 -17.03
CA GLN A 39 -1.84 -4.98 -16.88
C GLN A 39 -2.93 -5.73 -17.64
N VAL A 40 -2.68 -6.99 -17.95
CA VAL A 40 -3.69 -7.93 -18.41
C VAL A 40 -3.90 -9.01 -17.36
N VAL A 41 -5.15 -9.35 -17.07
CA VAL A 41 -5.49 -10.52 -16.25
C VAL A 41 -5.13 -11.77 -17.05
N ASP A 42 -4.05 -12.45 -16.71
CA ASP A 42 -3.57 -13.61 -17.48
C ASP A 42 -4.04 -14.95 -16.91
N GLN A 43 -4.33 -15.00 -15.61
CA GLN A 43 -4.87 -16.18 -14.94
C GLN A 43 -5.96 -15.81 -13.93
N ILE A 44 -7.01 -16.62 -13.91
CA ILE A 44 -8.03 -16.64 -12.86
C ILE A 44 -7.77 -17.86 -11.98
N LEU A 45 -7.63 -17.63 -10.68
CA LEU A 45 -7.29 -18.63 -9.66
C LEU A 45 -8.51 -18.98 -8.80
N ASP A 46 -9.40 -18.00 -8.59
CA ASP A 46 -10.71 -18.19 -7.95
C ASP A 46 -11.79 -17.58 -8.86
N PRO A 47 -12.52 -18.39 -9.64
CA PRO A 47 -13.55 -17.90 -10.56
C PRO A 47 -14.72 -17.19 -9.89
N GLU A 48 -15.11 -17.60 -8.67
CA GLU A 48 -16.24 -17.00 -7.96
C GLU A 48 -15.87 -15.60 -7.45
N ALA A 49 -14.72 -15.49 -6.79
CA ALA A 49 -14.21 -14.20 -6.32
C ALA A 49 -13.88 -13.27 -7.50
N ALA A 50 -13.30 -13.79 -8.58
CA ALA A 50 -13.01 -12.99 -9.77
C ALA A 50 -14.28 -12.40 -10.37
N LYS A 51 -15.35 -13.19 -10.49
CA LYS A 51 -16.66 -12.70 -10.96
C LYS A 51 -17.20 -11.60 -10.05
N ALA A 52 -17.15 -11.79 -8.73
CA ALA A 52 -17.59 -10.78 -7.76
C ALA A 52 -16.77 -9.48 -7.83
N PHE A 53 -15.47 -9.59 -8.17
CA PHE A 53 -14.56 -8.46 -8.31
C PHE A 53 -14.60 -7.82 -9.71
N GLY A 54 -15.40 -8.35 -10.65
CA GLY A 54 -15.48 -7.84 -12.02
C GLY A 54 -14.26 -8.17 -12.88
N LEU A 55 -13.53 -9.24 -12.55
CA LEU A 55 -12.32 -9.71 -13.20
C LEU A 55 -12.58 -10.87 -14.16
N ARG A 56 -11.99 -10.82 -15.36
CA ARG A 56 -12.02 -11.90 -16.35
C ARG A 56 -10.67 -12.04 -17.05
N LYS A 57 -10.31 -13.26 -17.48
CA LYS A 57 -9.10 -13.51 -18.25
C LYS A 57 -9.07 -12.65 -19.53
N GLY A 58 -7.92 -12.05 -19.83
CA GLY A 58 -7.72 -11.14 -20.95
C GLY A 58 -8.20 -9.70 -20.73
N GLN A 59 -8.80 -9.40 -19.58
CA GLN A 59 -9.20 -8.02 -19.25
C GLN A 59 -7.97 -7.15 -19.01
N VAL A 60 -8.00 -5.93 -19.56
CA VAL A 60 -7.03 -4.90 -19.24
C VAL A 60 -7.43 -4.21 -17.94
N THR A 61 -6.48 -4.08 -17.01
CA THR A 61 -6.63 -3.40 -15.74
C THR A 61 -5.56 -2.32 -15.56
N ALA A 62 -5.80 -1.38 -14.66
CA ALA A 62 -4.82 -0.38 -14.26
C ALA A 62 -4.60 -0.45 -12.74
N MET A 63 -3.34 -0.42 -12.32
CA MET A 63 -2.95 -0.38 -10.91
C MET A 63 -2.21 0.92 -10.63
N ILE A 64 -2.71 1.69 -9.66
CA ILE A 64 -2.09 2.94 -9.22
C ILE A 64 -1.47 2.69 -7.84
N HIS A 65 -0.14 2.64 -7.79
CA HIS A 65 0.62 2.49 -6.55
C HIS A 65 1.23 3.84 -6.15
N THR A 66 0.57 4.54 -5.21
CA THR A 66 1.07 5.79 -4.62
C THR A 66 0.48 6.04 -3.23
N GLY A 67 1.03 7.01 -2.52
CA GLY A 67 0.64 7.36 -1.15
C GLY A 67 0.43 8.86 -0.94
N SER A 68 0.69 9.29 0.30
CA SER A 68 0.48 10.65 0.80
C SER A 68 1.56 11.67 0.40
N ARG A 69 2.43 11.29 -0.54
CA ARG A 69 3.48 12.13 -1.12
C ARG A 69 4.36 12.78 -0.03
N GLY A 70 4.82 14.01 -0.27
CA GLY A 70 5.65 14.75 0.68
C GLY A 70 4.94 15.11 1.98
N LEU A 71 3.60 15.18 1.97
CA LEU A 71 2.80 15.53 3.15
C LEU A 71 2.92 14.47 4.23
N GLY A 72 2.61 13.20 3.91
CA GLY A 72 2.68 12.14 4.93
C GLY A 72 4.09 11.84 5.40
N HIS A 73 5.10 11.98 4.52
CA HIS A 73 6.50 11.92 4.96
C HIS A 73 6.80 13.01 5.99
N GLN A 74 6.36 14.25 5.76
CA GLN A 74 6.61 15.34 6.69
C GLN A 74 5.89 15.13 8.02
N VAL A 75 4.63 14.67 7.99
CA VAL A 75 3.88 14.29 9.19
C VAL A 75 4.64 13.25 10.01
N CYS A 76 5.12 12.18 9.37
CA CYS A 76 5.90 11.15 10.05
C CYS A 76 7.18 11.74 10.69
N SER A 77 7.96 12.52 9.93
CA SER A 77 9.17 13.17 10.45
C SER A 77 8.89 14.09 11.65
N ASP A 78 7.87 14.96 11.54
CA ASP A 78 7.53 15.93 12.60
C ASP A 78 7.19 15.22 13.92
N HIS A 79 6.39 14.15 13.85
CA HIS A 79 5.97 13.40 15.03
C HIS A 79 7.07 12.48 15.58
N VAL A 80 7.84 11.80 14.72
CA VAL A 80 8.98 10.98 15.16
C VAL A 80 10.03 11.85 15.85
N ASP A 81 10.41 12.99 15.26
CA ASP A 81 11.37 13.91 15.86
C ASP A 81 10.90 14.43 17.23
N ALA A 82 9.59 14.70 17.37
CA ALA A 82 9.00 15.11 18.65
C ALA A 82 9.05 13.99 19.70
N LEU A 83 8.72 12.76 19.31
CA LEU A 83 8.76 11.59 20.19
C LEU A 83 10.19 11.27 20.63
N GLU A 84 11.14 11.24 19.70
CA GLU A 84 12.55 10.92 19.98
C GLU A 84 13.18 11.84 21.03
N ARG A 85 12.77 13.11 21.11
CA ARG A 85 13.27 14.06 22.13
C ARG A 85 12.92 13.65 23.56
N HIS A 86 11.90 12.83 23.75
CA HIS A 86 11.56 12.29 25.06
C HIS A 86 12.42 11.09 25.47
N TYR A 87 13.13 10.47 24.52
CA TYR A 87 13.94 9.29 24.77
C TYR A 87 15.42 9.65 24.99
N LYS A 88 15.95 9.28 26.16
CA LYS A 88 17.36 9.44 26.51
C LYS A 88 18.06 8.09 26.56
N LYS A 89 19.32 8.04 26.11
CA LYS A 89 20.12 6.82 26.19
C LYS A 89 20.39 6.44 27.65
N SER A 90 20.17 5.18 27.99
CA SER A 90 20.36 4.56 29.30
C SER A 90 21.13 3.25 29.16
N SER A 91 21.45 2.59 30.28
CA SER A 91 22.08 1.27 30.27
C SER A 91 21.19 0.16 29.69
N ALA A 92 19.86 0.32 29.74
CA ALA A 92 18.88 -0.66 29.29
C ALA A 92 18.30 -0.37 27.89
N GLY A 93 18.77 0.68 27.21
CA GLY A 93 18.25 1.15 25.93
C GLY A 93 17.90 2.63 25.96
N TRP A 94 16.85 3.03 25.24
CA TRP A 94 16.35 4.41 25.16
C TRP A 94 15.14 4.56 26.07
N HIS A 95 15.28 5.34 27.13
CA HIS A 95 14.24 5.49 28.16
C HIS A 95 13.54 6.85 28.05
N ALA A 96 12.21 6.83 28.05
CA ALA A 96 11.37 8.00 28.16
C ALA A 96 10.69 8.06 29.53
N GLU A 97 11.21 8.92 30.41
CA GLU A 97 10.72 9.10 31.78
C GLU A 97 9.24 9.47 31.83
N LYS A 98 8.79 10.32 30.89
CA LYS A 98 7.40 10.79 30.79
C LYS A 98 6.37 9.66 30.68
N TRP A 99 6.72 8.57 30.00
CA TRP A 99 5.82 7.43 29.76
C TRP A 99 6.26 6.17 30.49
N ASN A 100 7.42 6.20 31.16
CA ASN A 100 8.08 5.03 31.73
C ASN A 100 8.23 3.88 30.71
N ILE A 101 8.65 4.23 29.49
CA ILE A 101 8.87 3.27 28.39
C ILE A 101 10.37 3.20 28.10
N THR A 102 10.90 1.99 27.96
CA THR A 102 12.27 1.74 27.49
C THR A 102 12.23 0.98 26.18
N LEU A 103 12.96 1.49 25.18
CA LEU A 103 13.04 0.93 23.84
C LEU A 103 14.44 0.39 23.57
N PRO A 104 14.58 -0.75 22.87
CA PRO A 104 15.90 -1.27 22.50
C PRO A 104 16.59 -0.39 21.44
N ASP A 105 15.81 0.31 20.62
CA ASP A 105 16.28 1.17 19.54
C ASP A 105 15.52 2.51 19.56
N ARG A 106 16.23 3.61 19.27
CA ARG A 106 15.64 4.95 19.17
C ARG A 106 14.62 5.04 18.04
N GLN A 107 14.84 4.31 16.95
CA GLN A 107 13.95 4.26 15.78
C GLN A 107 12.57 3.64 16.09
N LEU A 108 12.40 3.03 17.27
CA LEU A 108 11.12 2.54 17.77
C LEU A 108 10.37 3.58 18.62
N ALA A 109 10.78 4.85 18.56
CA ALA A 109 10.18 5.95 19.30
C ALA A 109 8.65 5.91 19.20
N SER A 110 8.00 5.83 20.35
CA SER A 110 6.56 5.64 20.49
C SER A 110 6.02 6.40 21.68
N ALA A 111 4.71 6.54 21.77
CA ALA A 111 4.01 7.06 22.94
C ALA A 111 2.77 6.20 23.21
N PRO A 112 2.25 6.18 24.46
CA PRO A 112 0.96 5.57 24.74
C PRO A 112 -0.12 6.12 23.80
N PHE A 113 -0.96 5.24 23.24
CA PHE A 113 -1.93 5.63 22.20
C PHE A 113 -2.84 6.78 22.65
N HIS A 114 -3.32 6.74 23.88
CA HIS A 114 -4.21 7.78 24.45
C HIS A 114 -3.48 8.99 25.04
N SER A 115 -2.15 9.07 24.92
CA SER A 115 -1.41 10.29 25.29
C SER A 115 -1.69 11.42 24.30
N LYS A 116 -1.37 12.66 24.69
CA LYS A 116 -1.44 13.83 23.81
C LYS A 116 -0.65 13.61 22.52
N GLU A 117 0.55 13.06 22.61
CA GLU A 117 1.42 12.81 21.45
C GLU A 117 0.87 11.69 20.56
N GLY A 118 0.36 10.62 21.17
CA GLY A 118 -0.24 9.48 20.46
C GLY A 118 -1.47 9.88 19.64
N GLN A 119 -2.41 10.61 20.26
CA GLN A 119 -3.60 11.10 19.57
C GLN A 119 -3.26 12.15 18.51
N ALA A 120 -2.35 13.08 18.80
CA ALA A 120 -1.92 14.08 17.82
C ALA A 120 -1.30 13.44 16.56
N TYR A 121 -0.45 12.42 16.72
CA TYR A 121 0.08 11.67 15.58
C TYR A 121 -1.01 10.91 14.83
N PHE A 122 -1.91 10.25 15.55
CA PHE A 122 -2.98 9.46 14.95
C PHE A 122 -3.89 10.33 14.06
N GLU A 123 -4.31 11.49 14.55
CA GLU A 123 -5.12 12.45 13.79
C GLU A 123 -4.37 12.98 12.55
N ALA A 124 -3.09 13.37 12.71
CA ALA A 124 -2.27 13.84 11.59
C ALA A 124 -2.04 12.75 10.54
N MET A 125 -1.85 11.50 10.98
CA MET A 125 -1.73 10.32 10.12
C MET A 125 -3.04 10.05 9.37
N GLN A 126 -4.20 10.17 10.01
CA GLN A 126 -5.51 10.08 9.33
C GLN A 126 -5.66 11.16 8.25
N ALA A 127 -5.27 12.40 8.54
CA ALA A 127 -5.28 13.48 7.55
C ALA A 127 -4.34 13.19 6.36
N ALA A 128 -3.16 12.62 6.61
CA ALA A 128 -2.26 12.16 5.55
C ALA A 128 -2.84 10.99 4.75
N GLY A 129 -3.55 10.06 5.39
CA GLY A 129 -4.27 8.97 4.74
C GLY A 129 -5.39 9.48 3.82
N ASN A 130 -6.17 10.47 4.28
CA ASN A 130 -7.19 11.14 3.46
C ASN A 130 -6.59 11.83 2.24
N TYR A 131 -5.44 12.50 2.41
CA TYR A 131 -4.70 13.06 1.30
C TYR A 131 -4.24 11.98 0.31
N ALA A 132 -3.83 10.79 0.78
CA ALA A 132 -3.46 9.68 -0.10
C ALA A 132 -4.66 9.13 -0.89
N PHE A 133 -5.83 8.99 -0.27
CA PHE A 133 -7.07 8.63 -0.98
C PHE A 133 -7.42 9.67 -2.05
N ALA A 134 -7.36 10.96 -1.71
CA ALA A 134 -7.58 12.04 -2.67
C ALA A 134 -6.57 12.02 -3.83
N ASN A 135 -5.29 11.74 -3.54
CA ASN A 135 -4.24 11.63 -4.54
C ASN A 135 -4.52 10.49 -5.53
N ARG A 136 -4.90 9.30 -5.04
CA ARG A 136 -5.28 8.17 -5.90
C ARG A 136 -6.56 8.45 -6.68
N GLY A 137 -7.57 9.09 -6.07
CA GLY A 137 -8.77 9.53 -6.76
C GLY A 137 -8.48 10.49 -7.91
N ALA A 138 -7.60 11.48 -7.69
CA ALA A 138 -7.16 12.42 -8.73
C ALA A 138 -6.42 11.72 -9.87
N LEU A 139 -5.53 10.77 -9.57
CA LEU A 139 -4.83 9.97 -10.59
C LEU A 139 -5.77 9.06 -11.38
N THR A 140 -6.76 8.44 -10.72
CA THR A 140 -7.82 7.67 -11.39
C THR A 140 -8.59 8.54 -12.38
N GLN A 141 -8.94 9.77 -11.99
CA GLN A 141 -9.61 10.70 -12.90
C GLN A 141 -8.72 11.08 -14.08
N ARG A 142 -7.43 11.39 -13.84
CA ARG A 142 -6.45 11.67 -14.91
C ARG A 142 -6.30 10.51 -15.88
N LEU A 143 -6.30 9.26 -15.39
CA LEU A 143 -6.26 8.08 -16.24
C LEU A 143 -7.50 8.00 -17.14
N ARG A 144 -8.70 8.20 -16.57
CA ARG A 144 -9.95 8.24 -17.35
C ARG A 144 -9.91 9.31 -18.43
N ASP A 145 -9.45 10.51 -18.09
CA ASP A 145 -9.35 11.62 -19.04
C ASP A 145 -8.33 11.33 -20.15
N ALA A 146 -7.19 10.73 -19.82
CA ALA A 146 -6.19 10.30 -20.80
C ALA A 146 -6.76 9.24 -21.76
N LEU A 147 -7.47 8.23 -21.24
CA LEU A 147 -8.12 7.21 -22.05
C LEU A 147 -9.17 7.82 -22.98
N ARG A 148 -10.06 8.69 -22.48
CA ARG A 148 -11.06 9.39 -23.31
C ARG A 148 -10.41 10.21 -24.40
N ALA A 149 -9.34 10.93 -24.08
CA ALA A 149 -8.64 11.76 -25.06
C ALA A 149 -7.98 10.93 -26.18
N HIS A 150 -7.52 9.71 -25.89
CA HIS A 150 -6.76 8.89 -26.85
C HIS A 150 -7.62 7.83 -27.56
N LEU A 151 -8.66 7.32 -26.89
CA LEU A 151 -9.50 6.21 -27.36
C LEU A 151 -10.96 6.63 -27.61
N GLY A 152 -11.35 7.87 -27.26
CA GLY A 152 -12.73 8.36 -27.34
C GLY A 152 -13.66 7.85 -26.21
N THR A 153 -13.18 6.94 -25.38
CA THR A 153 -13.88 6.36 -24.22
C THR A 153 -12.87 6.06 -23.10
N ASP A 154 -13.32 6.00 -21.85
CA ASP A 154 -12.51 5.49 -20.73
C ASP A 154 -12.63 3.96 -20.56
N GLY A 155 -13.44 3.29 -21.38
CA GLY A 155 -13.62 1.84 -21.33
C GLY A 155 -14.41 1.37 -20.11
N ASP A 156 -15.31 2.20 -19.57
CA ASP A 156 -16.11 1.93 -18.38
C ASP A 156 -15.23 1.59 -17.17
N LEU A 157 -14.17 2.37 -16.98
CA LEU A 157 -13.17 2.12 -15.95
C LEU A 157 -13.75 2.24 -14.54
N GLU A 158 -13.97 1.09 -13.91
CA GLU A 158 -14.42 0.96 -12.53
C GLU A 158 -13.27 0.69 -11.56
N VAL A 159 -13.38 1.25 -10.35
CA VAL A 159 -12.44 0.96 -9.27
C VAL A 159 -12.85 -0.35 -8.60
N ILE A 160 -12.03 -1.39 -8.78
CA ILE A 160 -12.23 -2.68 -8.10
C ILE A 160 -12.13 -2.48 -6.59
N TYR A 161 -10.97 -1.99 -6.13
CA TYR A 161 -10.74 -1.67 -4.73
C TYR A 161 -9.60 -0.65 -4.58
N ASP A 162 -9.52 -0.03 -3.40
CA ASP A 162 -8.45 0.87 -3.01
C ASP A 162 -8.10 0.51 -1.55
N VAL A 163 -6.84 0.18 -1.29
CA VAL A 163 -6.36 -0.32 0.01
C VAL A 163 -5.04 0.34 0.40
N SER A 164 -4.89 0.64 1.68
CA SER A 164 -3.66 1.17 2.26
C SER A 164 -2.75 0.05 2.73
N HIS A 165 -1.43 0.30 2.70
CA HIS A 165 -0.43 -0.65 3.21
C HIS A 165 0.57 -0.04 4.20
N ASN A 166 0.46 1.27 4.46
CA ASN A 166 1.19 2.01 5.49
C ASN A 166 0.16 2.84 6.26
N ILE A 167 -0.43 2.26 7.29
CA ILE A 167 -1.54 2.86 8.04
C ILE A 167 -1.61 2.27 9.45
N ALA A 168 -2.11 3.04 10.40
CA ALA A 168 -2.58 2.50 11.67
C ALA A 168 -4.10 2.68 11.78
N LYS A 169 -4.83 1.67 12.26
CA LYS A 169 -6.29 1.72 12.40
C LYS A 169 -6.71 1.13 13.73
N VAL A 170 -7.72 1.75 14.36
CA VAL A 170 -8.38 1.16 15.53
C VAL A 170 -9.42 0.17 15.00
N GLU A 171 -9.22 -1.10 15.34
CA GLU A 171 -10.03 -2.21 14.83
C GLU A 171 -10.41 -3.14 15.98
N GLN A 172 -11.59 -3.77 15.87
CA GLN A 172 -12.03 -4.78 16.82
C GLN A 172 -11.46 -6.14 16.42
N HIS A 173 -10.80 -6.80 17.37
CA HIS A 173 -10.24 -8.14 17.22
C HIS A 173 -10.50 -8.98 18.47
N VAL A 174 -10.47 -10.30 18.33
CA VAL A 174 -10.56 -11.23 19.46
C VAL A 174 -9.16 -11.74 19.79
N ILE A 175 -8.66 -11.44 20.99
CA ILE A 175 -7.35 -11.89 21.47
C ILE A 175 -7.58 -12.78 22.70
N HIS A 176 -7.12 -14.04 22.62
CA HIS A 176 -7.32 -15.03 23.68
C HIS A 176 -8.77 -15.12 24.17
N GLY A 177 -9.73 -15.08 23.22
CA GLY A 177 -11.17 -15.15 23.51
C GLY A 177 -11.80 -13.85 24.00
N THR A 178 -11.06 -12.74 24.08
CA THR A 178 -11.55 -11.45 24.57
C THR A 178 -11.56 -10.39 23.47
N ASN A 179 -12.64 -9.61 23.40
CA ASN A 179 -12.72 -8.48 22.48
C ASN A 179 -11.71 -7.38 22.86
N CYS A 180 -10.92 -6.94 21.89
CA CYS A 180 -9.95 -5.85 22.00
C CYS A 180 -10.23 -4.80 20.91
N ASN A 181 -10.26 -3.53 21.30
CA ASN A 181 -10.11 -2.41 20.38
C ASN A 181 -8.61 -2.12 20.24
N CYS A 182 -8.00 -2.66 19.19
CA CYS A 182 -6.56 -2.62 19.03
C CYS A 182 -6.17 -1.59 17.97
N CYS A 183 -5.13 -0.79 18.24
CA CYS A 183 -4.51 0.07 17.23
C CYS A 183 -3.54 -0.77 16.37
N VAL A 184 -4.05 -1.33 15.28
CA VAL A 184 -3.30 -2.21 14.38
C VAL A 184 -2.42 -1.37 13.47
N HIS A 185 -1.10 -1.54 13.61
CA HIS A 185 -0.11 -0.86 12.78
C HIS A 185 0.29 -1.76 11.60
N ARG A 186 0.06 -1.29 10.37
CA ARG A 186 0.47 -1.97 9.15
C ARG A 186 1.52 -1.14 8.44
N LYS A 187 2.71 -1.72 8.24
CA LYS A 187 3.81 -1.14 7.46
C LYS A 187 4.28 -2.16 6.43
N GLY A 188 3.95 -1.93 5.15
CA GLY A 188 4.13 -2.91 4.09
C GLY A 188 3.20 -4.13 4.22
N ALA A 189 2.01 -3.95 4.80
CA ALA A 189 1.00 -4.99 4.96
C ALA A 189 -0.38 -4.40 4.67
N THR A 190 -1.28 -5.19 4.08
CA THR A 190 -2.64 -4.74 3.72
C THR A 190 -3.67 -5.32 4.69
N ARG A 191 -4.83 -4.69 4.77
CA ARG A 191 -6.00 -5.28 5.46
C ARG A 191 -6.65 -6.35 4.57
N ALA A 192 -7.17 -7.43 5.16
CA ALA A 192 -7.75 -8.60 4.51
C ALA A 192 -8.96 -9.12 5.33
N LEU A 193 -10.05 -8.34 5.37
CA LEU A 193 -11.25 -8.70 6.12
C LEU A 193 -11.98 -9.93 5.53
N GLY A 194 -12.61 -10.70 6.42
CA GLY A 194 -13.47 -11.83 6.09
C GLY A 194 -14.73 -11.42 5.32
N GLY A 195 -15.27 -12.33 4.49
CA GLY A 195 -16.47 -12.09 3.69
C GLY A 195 -17.75 -11.85 4.49
N ASP A 196 -17.77 -12.21 5.76
CA ASP A 196 -18.84 -11.95 6.73
C ASP A 196 -18.67 -10.63 7.50
N HIS A 197 -17.61 -9.85 7.22
CA HIS A 197 -17.32 -8.63 7.94
C HIS A 197 -18.23 -7.47 7.50
N GLY A 198 -18.92 -6.84 8.46
CA GLY A 198 -19.92 -5.80 8.20
C GLY A 198 -19.42 -4.50 7.54
N GLU A 199 -18.10 -4.25 7.54
CA GLU A 199 -17.51 -3.13 6.77
C GLU A 199 -17.46 -3.37 5.25
N LEU A 200 -17.64 -4.61 4.79
CA LEU A 200 -17.54 -4.91 3.36
C LEU A 200 -18.77 -4.42 2.59
N ALA A 201 -18.52 -3.87 1.41
CA ALA A 201 -19.59 -3.60 0.46
C ALA A 201 -20.28 -4.91 0.05
N SER A 202 -21.58 -4.86 -0.20
CA SER A 202 -22.42 -6.04 -0.51
C SER A 202 -21.85 -6.95 -1.59
N LYS A 203 -21.21 -6.38 -2.63
CA LYS A 203 -20.57 -7.14 -3.71
C LYS A 203 -19.38 -8.02 -3.28
N PHE A 204 -18.82 -7.80 -2.08
CA PHE A 204 -17.73 -8.60 -1.51
C PHE A 204 -18.20 -9.52 -0.37
N SER A 205 -19.49 -9.47 -0.02
CA SER A 205 -20.09 -10.31 1.01
C SER A 205 -19.97 -11.79 0.63
N GLY A 206 -19.58 -12.63 1.58
CA GLY A 206 -19.31 -14.06 1.38
C GLY A 206 -18.02 -14.38 0.62
N ILE A 207 -17.36 -13.38 0.02
CA ILE A 207 -16.13 -13.56 -0.76
C ILE A 207 -14.89 -13.16 0.05
N GLY A 208 -14.95 -12.01 0.73
CA GLY A 208 -13.82 -11.41 1.44
C GLY A 208 -13.33 -10.12 0.79
N GLN A 209 -12.58 -9.32 1.56
CA GLN A 209 -12.05 -8.05 1.07
C GLN A 209 -11.07 -8.29 -0.09
N PRO A 210 -11.15 -7.53 -1.21
CA PRO A 210 -10.06 -7.53 -2.18
C PRO A 210 -8.76 -7.06 -1.53
N VAL A 211 -7.69 -7.80 -1.79
CA VAL A 211 -6.31 -7.48 -1.38
C VAL A 211 -5.49 -7.31 -2.64
N LEU A 212 -4.88 -6.14 -2.81
CA LEU A 212 -4.10 -5.80 -3.99
C LEU A 212 -2.62 -5.95 -3.66
N VAL A 213 -1.93 -6.82 -4.40
CA VAL A 213 -0.50 -7.09 -4.25
C VAL A 213 0.20 -6.62 -5.53
N PRO A 214 0.70 -5.36 -5.56
CA PRO A 214 1.59 -4.92 -6.62
C PRO A 214 2.83 -5.81 -6.73
N GLY A 215 3.13 -6.20 -7.96
CA GLY A 215 4.46 -6.64 -8.36
C GLY A 215 5.39 -5.45 -8.60
N ASP A 216 6.44 -5.72 -9.36
CA ASP A 216 7.43 -4.75 -9.82
C ASP A 216 7.37 -4.63 -11.35
N MET A 217 8.13 -3.70 -11.93
CA MET A 217 8.01 -3.29 -13.35
C MET A 217 8.19 -4.39 -14.42
N GLY A 218 8.47 -5.62 -14.02
CA GLY A 218 8.61 -6.79 -14.89
C GLY A 218 8.07 -8.10 -14.30
N THR A 219 7.38 -8.05 -13.16
CA THR A 219 6.84 -9.24 -12.48
C THR A 219 5.32 -9.18 -12.40
N ALA A 220 4.70 -10.31 -12.04
CA ALA A 220 3.26 -10.37 -11.91
C ALA A 220 2.77 -9.52 -10.73
N SER A 221 1.58 -8.97 -10.88
CA SER A 221 0.78 -8.46 -9.77
C SER A 221 -0.35 -9.43 -9.47
N TYR A 222 -0.91 -9.38 -8.26
CA TYR A 222 -2.00 -10.26 -7.84
C TYR A 222 -3.17 -9.50 -7.21
N VAL A 223 -4.37 -10.00 -7.48
CA VAL A 223 -5.55 -9.74 -6.65
C VAL A 223 -5.80 -10.99 -5.82
N LEU A 224 -5.92 -10.80 -4.50
CA LEU A 224 -6.32 -11.82 -3.55
C LEU A 224 -7.66 -11.41 -2.91
N ALA A 225 -8.24 -12.30 -2.13
CA ALA A 225 -9.37 -12.04 -1.26
C ALA A 225 -9.01 -12.37 0.19
N GLY A 226 -9.58 -11.65 1.15
CA GLY A 226 -9.57 -12.10 2.55
C GLY A 226 -10.27 -13.47 2.72
N PRO A 227 -10.30 -14.00 3.95
CA PRO A 227 -11.06 -15.21 4.26
C PRO A 227 -12.53 -15.08 3.82
N THR A 228 -13.19 -16.19 3.51
CA THR A 228 -14.65 -16.15 3.22
C THR A 228 -15.49 -15.87 4.46
N SER A 229 -15.00 -16.27 5.64
CA SER A 229 -15.59 -16.01 6.95
C SER A 229 -14.50 -15.84 8.01
N GLY A 230 -14.80 -15.06 9.04
CA GLY A 230 -13.94 -14.84 10.19
C GLY A 230 -12.73 -13.96 9.88
N SER A 231 -11.80 -13.92 10.82
CA SER A 231 -10.52 -13.21 10.68
C SER A 231 -9.38 -14.22 10.54
N ASN A 232 -8.26 -13.79 9.96
CA ASN A 232 -7.03 -14.57 9.97
C ASN A 232 -6.22 -14.29 11.26
N ASP A 233 -5.18 -15.09 11.49
CA ASP A 233 -4.31 -14.99 12.67
C ASP A 233 -3.38 -13.76 12.67
N ALA A 234 -3.54 -12.85 11.71
CA ALA A 234 -2.71 -11.66 11.53
C ALA A 234 -3.53 -10.35 11.66
N PHE A 235 -4.53 -10.32 12.55
CA PHE A 235 -5.41 -9.16 12.73
C PHE A 235 -6.07 -8.72 11.40
N ALA A 236 -6.63 -9.68 10.67
CA ALA A 236 -7.18 -9.48 9.33
C ALA A 236 -6.18 -8.74 8.41
N SER A 237 -4.93 -9.21 8.36
CA SER A 237 -3.88 -8.61 7.52
C SER A 237 -3.30 -9.60 6.53
N SER A 238 -2.75 -9.08 5.44
CA SER A 238 -2.06 -9.85 4.41
C SER A 238 -0.83 -9.09 3.89
N CYS A 239 -0.10 -9.69 2.96
CA CYS A 239 1.05 -9.07 2.32
C CYS A 239 0.64 -7.86 1.46
N HIS A 240 1.62 -7.04 1.10
CA HIS A 240 1.43 -5.92 0.19
C HIS A 240 2.20 -6.10 -1.12
N GLY A 241 3.30 -6.85 -1.12
CA GLY A 241 4.15 -7.04 -2.28
C GLY A 241 5.26 -8.02 -1.95
N ALA A 242 6.14 -8.29 -2.92
CA ALA A 242 7.26 -9.22 -2.72
C ALA A 242 8.26 -8.74 -1.65
N GLY A 243 8.42 -7.42 -1.52
CA GLY A 243 9.41 -6.82 -0.64
C GLY A 243 10.82 -6.90 -1.23
N ARG A 244 11.67 -5.95 -0.84
CA ARG A 244 13.02 -5.84 -1.40
C ARG A 244 13.94 -6.94 -0.84
N LYS A 245 14.78 -7.52 -1.70
CA LYS A 245 15.94 -8.33 -1.30
C LYS A 245 17.26 -7.56 -1.37
N MET A 246 17.30 -6.44 -2.10
CA MET A 246 18.47 -5.57 -2.24
C MET A 246 18.17 -4.13 -1.84
N SER A 247 19.19 -3.44 -1.30
CA SER A 247 19.10 -1.99 -1.07
C SER A 247 19.07 -1.22 -2.41
N ARG A 248 18.60 0.02 -2.39
CA ARG A 248 18.57 0.87 -3.60
C ARG A 248 19.97 1.20 -4.12
N SER A 249 20.91 1.47 -3.21
CA SER A 249 22.30 1.75 -3.56
C SER A 249 22.98 0.54 -4.18
N GLU A 250 22.69 -0.65 -3.67
CA GLU A 250 23.21 -1.90 -4.23
C GLU A 250 22.64 -2.19 -5.62
N ALA A 251 21.33 -2.03 -5.80
CA ALA A 251 20.67 -2.22 -7.09
C ALA A 251 21.22 -1.26 -8.17
N ARG A 252 21.39 0.03 -7.85
CA ARG A 252 22.03 1.01 -8.75
C ARG A 252 23.43 0.64 -9.20
N ARG A 253 24.18 -0.08 -8.36
CA ARG A 253 25.56 -0.48 -8.65
C ARG A 253 25.63 -1.74 -9.52
N GLN A 254 24.67 -2.65 -9.36
CA GLN A 254 24.69 -3.97 -10.00
C GLN A 254 23.86 -4.04 -11.28
N ILE A 255 22.87 -3.15 -11.45
CA ILE A 255 21.87 -3.26 -12.51
C ILE A 255 22.07 -2.15 -13.53
N ASP A 256 22.29 -2.55 -14.79
CA ASP A 256 22.31 -1.63 -15.91
C ASP A 256 20.88 -1.31 -16.38
N SER A 257 20.46 -0.04 -16.21
CA SER A 257 19.13 0.41 -16.59
C SER A 257 18.82 0.22 -18.07
N LYS A 258 19.82 0.34 -18.96
CA LYS A 258 19.61 0.25 -20.40
C LYS A 258 19.30 -1.20 -20.81
N SER A 259 20.14 -2.14 -20.39
CA SER A 259 19.92 -3.57 -20.61
C SER A 259 18.59 -4.04 -19.99
N LEU A 260 18.23 -3.53 -18.81
CA LEU A 260 16.94 -3.82 -18.19
C LEU A 260 15.77 -3.34 -19.05
N GLN A 261 15.84 -2.11 -19.56
CA GLN A 261 14.80 -1.55 -20.42
C GLN A 261 14.67 -2.32 -21.75
N GLU A 262 15.78 -2.72 -22.35
CA GLU A 262 15.81 -3.55 -23.56
C GLU A 262 15.19 -4.93 -23.31
N LYS A 263 15.52 -5.57 -22.18
CA LYS A 263 14.92 -6.85 -21.78
C LYS A 263 13.41 -6.73 -21.60
N LEU A 264 12.96 -5.73 -20.83
CA LEU A 264 11.54 -5.53 -20.57
C LEU A 264 10.77 -5.19 -21.86
N ALA A 265 11.37 -4.42 -22.77
CA ALA A 265 10.79 -4.16 -24.09
C ALA A 265 10.70 -5.44 -24.94
N ALA A 266 11.71 -6.32 -24.89
CA ALA A 266 11.68 -7.62 -25.57
C ALA A 266 10.59 -8.55 -25.00
N ASP A 267 10.31 -8.44 -23.69
CA ASP A 267 9.21 -9.13 -23.00
C ASP A 267 7.83 -8.47 -23.25
N GLY A 268 7.79 -7.41 -24.06
CA GLY A 268 6.55 -6.70 -24.44
C GLY A 268 6.04 -5.71 -23.38
N ILE A 269 6.92 -5.24 -22.49
CA ILE A 269 6.60 -4.30 -21.42
C ILE A 269 7.18 -2.93 -21.75
N ALA A 270 6.31 -1.96 -22.04
CA ALA A 270 6.71 -0.58 -22.25
C ALA A 270 6.95 0.12 -20.90
N ILE A 271 8.08 0.82 -20.75
CA ILE A 271 8.37 1.56 -19.52
C ILE A 271 8.62 3.03 -19.82
N TYR A 272 7.93 3.88 -19.06
CA TYR A 272 8.08 5.32 -19.04
C TYR A 272 8.53 5.75 -17.66
N ALA A 273 9.74 6.28 -17.56
CA ALA A 273 10.28 6.79 -16.30
C ALA A 273 10.92 8.16 -16.53
N ASN A 274 10.66 9.11 -15.63
CA ASN A 274 11.25 10.45 -15.69
C ASN A 274 12.77 10.45 -15.44
N THR A 275 13.27 9.44 -14.72
CA THR A 275 14.70 9.34 -14.36
C THR A 275 15.24 7.93 -14.59
N PRO A 276 16.34 7.76 -15.35
CA PRO A 276 16.92 6.44 -15.64
C PRO A 276 17.36 5.66 -14.39
N ASN A 277 17.74 6.35 -13.32
CA ASN A 277 18.21 5.73 -12.07
C ASN A 277 17.10 4.95 -11.34
N VAL A 278 15.85 5.38 -11.48
CA VAL A 278 14.69 4.72 -10.86
C VAL A 278 14.47 3.33 -11.44
N LEU A 279 14.87 3.08 -12.70
CA LEU A 279 14.76 1.77 -13.32
C LEU A 279 15.67 0.74 -12.63
N ALA A 280 16.95 1.07 -12.42
CA ALA A 280 17.88 0.18 -11.72
C ALA A 280 17.47 -0.05 -10.26
N GLU A 281 16.99 0.97 -9.56
CA GLU A 281 16.57 0.84 -8.15
C GLU A 281 15.38 -0.09 -7.95
N GLU A 282 14.46 -0.11 -8.91
CA GLU A 282 13.17 -0.77 -8.83
C GLU A 282 13.07 -1.98 -9.77
N ALA A 283 14.22 -2.48 -10.22
CA ALA A 283 14.32 -3.64 -11.10
C ALA A 283 13.73 -4.90 -10.44
N PRO A 284 13.13 -5.83 -11.20
CA PRO A 284 12.64 -7.12 -10.69
C PRO A 284 13.66 -7.87 -9.81
N ASP A 285 14.93 -7.84 -10.21
CA ASP A 285 16.03 -8.50 -9.49
C ASP A 285 16.35 -7.84 -8.14
N ALA A 286 15.78 -6.69 -7.80
CA ALA A 286 15.91 -6.07 -6.48
C ALA A 286 14.87 -6.59 -5.46
N TYR A 287 13.90 -7.39 -5.92
CA TYR A 287 12.76 -7.87 -5.14
C TYR A 287 12.78 -9.39 -4.97
N LYS A 288 12.03 -9.87 -3.97
CA LYS A 288 11.76 -11.31 -3.79
C LYS A 288 10.84 -11.80 -4.91
N ASP A 289 10.69 -13.11 -5.03
CA ASP A 289 9.70 -13.70 -5.92
C ASP A 289 8.28 -13.46 -5.37
N VAL A 290 7.46 -12.75 -6.14
CA VAL A 290 6.07 -12.45 -5.77
C VAL A 290 5.22 -13.71 -5.76
N ASP A 291 5.45 -14.66 -6.67
CA ASP A 291 4.66 -15.88 -6.78
C ASP A 291 4.85 -16.74 -5.51
N GLU A 292 6.07 -16.78 -4.98
CA GLU A 292 6.40 -17.44 -3.71
C GLU A 292 5.76 -16.73 -2.50
N VAL A 293 5.76 -15.40 -2.47
CA VAL A 293 5.07 -14.64 -1.42
C VAL A 293 3.57 -14.91 -1.43
N ILE A 294 2.95 -15.02 -2.62
CA ILE A 294 1.53 -15.38 -2.74
C ILE A 294 1.27 -16.82 -2.28
N ARG A 295 2.12 -17.77 -2.65
CA ARG A 295 2.02 -19.17 -2.20
C ARG A 295 2.03 -19.25 -0.67
N LEU A 296 3.02 -18.63 -0.02
CA LEU A 296 3.14 -18.61 1.44
C LEU A 296 1.98 -17.87 2.12
N THR A 297 1.50 -16.77 1.53
CA THR A 297 0.34 -16.02 2.03
C THR A 297 -0.93 -16.88 2.03
N SER A 298 -1.11 -17.68 0.97
CA SER A 298 -2.23 -18.61 0.85
C SER A 298 -2.12 -19.79 1.80
N GLU A 299 -0.94 -20.40 1.92
CA GLU A 299 -0.70 -21.54 2.82
C GLU A 299 -0.87 -21.15 4.30
N ALA A 300 -0.53 -19.91 4.66
CA ALA A 300 -0.75 -19.36 5.98
C ALA A 300 -2.19 -18.88 6.23
N ASN A 301 -3.12 -19.11 5.27
CA ASN A 301 -4.53 -18.69 5.34
C ASN A 301 -4.72 -17.18 5.60
N LEU A 302 -3.78 -16.35 5.14
CA LEU A 302 -3.87 -14.89 5.32
C LEU A 302 -4.76 -14.24 4.27
N ALA A 303 -4.63 -14.68 3.02
CA ALA A 303 -5.48 -14.28 1.90
C ALA A 303 -5.43 -15.33 0.79
N ARG A 304 -6.48 -15.40 -0.02
CA ARG A 304 -6.70 -16.41 -1.06
C ARG A 304 -6.45 -15.82 -2.44
N PRO A 305 -5.60 -16.42 -3.30
CA PRO A 305 -5.35 -15.89 -4.64
C PRO A 305 -6.60 -15.90 -5.53
N VAL A 306 -6.89 -14.77 -6.21
CA VAL A 306 -8.07 -14.62 -7.06
C VAL A 306 -7.69 -14.49 -8.53
N ALA A 307 -6.76 -13.59 -8.83
CA ALA A 307 -6.30 -13.36 -10.20
C ALA A 307 -4.83 -12.96 -10.21
N ARG A 308 -4.16 -13.35 -11.29
CA ARG A 308 -2.80 -12.93 -11.62
C ARG A 308 -2.85 -11.96 -12.80
N MET A 309 -2.05 -10.91 -12.71
CA MET A 309 -1.96 -9.88 -13.73
C MET A 309 -0.52 -9.76 -14.22
N ARG A 310 -0.37 -9.62 -15.53
CA ARG A 310 0.93 -9.40 -16.17
C ARG A 310 1.01 -7.96 -16.70
N PRO A 311 2.06 -7.20 -16.37
CA PRO A 311 2.25 -5.87 -16.92
C PRO A 311 2.49 -5.89 -18.42
N PHE A 312 2.08 -4.81 -19.08
CA PHE A 312 2.52 -4.48 -20.45
C PHE A 312 2.89 -3.00 -20.61
N CYS A 313 2.55 -2.13 -19.64
CA CYS A 313 3.00 -0.75 -19.61
C CYS A 313 3.17 -0.27 -18.17
N VAL A 314 4.32 0.31 -17.85
CA VAL A 314 4.65 0.83 -16.51
C VAL A 314 5.05 2.31 -16.64
N ILE A 315 4.38 3.17 -15.89
CA ILE A 315 4.69 4.59 -15.77
C ILE A 315 5.21 4.86 -14.36
N LYS A 316 6.46 5.29 -14.25
CA LYS A 316 7.11 5.66 -12.99
C LYS A 316 7.31 7.18 -12.92
N GLY A 317 7.08 7.74 -11.74
CA GLY A 317 7.22 9.18 -11.50
C GLY A 317 8.66 9.65 -11.37
#